data_AF-A0A139CYU2-F1
#
_entry.id   AF-A0A139CYU2-F1
#
_cell.length_a   1.000
_cell.length_b   1.000
_cell.length_c   1.000
_cell.angle_alpha   90.00
_cell.angle_beta   90.00
_cell.angle_gamma   90.00
#
_symmetry.space_group_name_H-M   'P 1'
#
loop_
_entity.id
_entity.type
_entity.pdbx_description
1 polymer ?
#
loop_
_entity_poly.entity_id
_entity_poly.type
_entity_poly.pdbx_seq_one_letter_code
_entity_poly.pdbx_strand_id
1 'polypeptide(L)'
;MDDIEVEFEDIGQEEKEILLNILGYYVDDNGTIFNKETNEEHICPMTKETVSIKNASILPGSTVIINTTELTLSEYFMDYFEKLLN
;
A
#
# COMPACT_ATOMS: atom_id res chain seq x y z
N MET A 1 30.12 9.70 1.58
CA MET A 1 28.84 8.98 1.61
C MET A 1 28.00 9.73 0.62
N ASP A 2 27.67 9.10 -0.50
CA ASP A 2 26.81 9.74 -1.49
C ASP A 2 25.40 9.75 -0.92
N ASP A 3 24.83 10.93 -0.79
CA ASP A 3 23.44 11.10 -0.36
C ASP A 3 22.56 10.50 -1.47
N ILE A 4 21.88 9.40 -1.17
CA ILE A 4 20.87 8.82 -2.07
C ILE A 4 19.61 9.65 -1.90
N GLU A 5 19.30 10.46 -2.90
CA GLU A 5 18.04 11.21 -2.98
C GLU A 5 16.93 10.25 -3.38
N VAL A 6 15.99 10.00 -2.47
CA VAL A 6 14.79 9.18 -2.75
C VAL A 6 13.67 10.13 -3.12
N GLU A 7 13.36 10.21 -4.42
CA GLU A 7 12.18 10.92 -4.91
C GLU A 7 10.96 10.01 -4.83
N PHE A 8 9.90 10.51 -4.19
CA PHE A 8 8.60 9.87 -4.14
C PHE A 8 7.69 10.60 -5.14
N GLU A 9 7.35 9.95 -6.25
CA GLU A 9 6.35 10.47 -7.17
C GLU A 9 4.94 10.16 -6.66
N ASP A 10 4.12 11.21 -6.53
CA ASP A 10 2.69 11.05 -6.31
C ASP A 10 2.04 10.56 -7.61
N ILE A 11 1.62 9.29 -7.60
CA ILE A 11 0.79 8.73 -8.66
C ILE A 11 -0.66 9.18 -8.48
N GLY A 12 -1.29 9.59 -9.59
CA GLY A 12 -2.70 9.93 -9.63
C GLY A 12 -3.61 8.73 -9.32
N GLN A 13 -4.90 9.01 -9.14
CA GLN A 13 -5.87 7.96 -8.82
C GLN A 13 -5.99 6.92 -9.94
N GLU A 14 -5.99 7.36 -11.20
CA GLU A 14 -6.10 6.47 -12.36
C GLU A 14 -4.89 5.50 -12.43
N GLU A 15 -3.68 6.01 -12.22
CA GLU A 15 -2.47 5.19 -12.16
C GLU A 15 -2.50 4.22 -10.98
N LYS A 16 -3.02 4.63 -9.82
CA LYS A 16 -3.24 3.73 -8.68
C LYS A 16 -4.20 2.59 -9.04
N GLU A 17 -5.31 2.89 -9.70
CA GLU A 17 -6.28 1.86 -10.13
C GLU A 17 -5.65 0.87 -11.11
N ILE A 18 -4.83 1.35 -12.06
CA ILE A 18 -4.10 0.49 -13.00
C ILE A 18 -3.12 -0.42 -12.24
N LEU A 19 -2.35 0.11 -11.29
CA LEU A 19 -1.41 -0.68 -10.50
C LEU A 19 -2.14 -1.72 -9.63
N LEU A 20 -3.21 -1.34 -8.95
CA LEU A 20 -4.06 -2.25 -8.18
C LEU A 20 -4.59 -3.38 -9.09
N ASN A 21 -5.06 -3.03 -10.28
CA ASN A 21 -5.55 -3.98 -11.27
C ASN A 21 -4.50 -5.02 -11.65
N ILE A 22 -3.26 -4.59 -11.92
CA ILE A 22 -2.10 -5.45 -12.21
C ILE A 22 -1.76 -6.34 -11.02
N LEU A 23 -1.88 -5.82 -9.79
CA LEU A 23 -1.61 -6.56 -8.56
C LEU A 23 -2.73 -7.53 -8.14
N GLY A 24 -3.79 -7.67 -8.94
CA GLY A 24 -4.89 -8.58 -8.63
C GLY A 24 -5.99 -7.98 -7.76
N TYR A 25 -6.10 -6.66 -7.71
CA TYR A 25 -7.12 -5.94 -6.95
C TYR A 25 -8.04 -5.11 -7.86
N TYR A 26 -9.24 -4.79 -7.39
CA TYR A 26 -10.12 -3.82 -8.03
C TYR A 26 -10.72 -2.88 -6.99
N VAL A 27 -11.32 -1.80 -7.45
CA VAL A 27 -11.88 -0.74 -6.60
C VAL A 27 -13.36 -0.65 -6.92
N ASP A 28 -14.20 -0.62 -5.87
CA ASP A 28 -15.65 -0.43 -6.03
C ASP A 28 -16.02 1.06 -6.17
N ASP A 29 -17.31 1.32 -6.39
CA ASP A 29 -17.83 2.69 -6.53
C ASP A 29 -17.64 3.56 -5.26
N ASN A 30 -17.40 2.93 -4.10
CA ASN A 30 -17.14 3.63 -2.84
C ASN A 30 -15.64 3.93 -2.63
N GLY A 31 -14.77 3.45 -3.51
CA GLY A 31 -13.32 3.57 -3.37
C GLY A 31 -12.70 2.56 -2.41
N THR A 32 -13.38 1.45 -2.12
CA THR A 32 -12.89 0.33 -1.32
C THR A 32 -12.14 -0.66 -2.21
N ILE A 33 -10.99 -1.14 -1.74
CA ILE A 33 -10.15 -2.08 -2.49
C ILE A 33 -10.57 -3.52 -2.19
N PHE A 34 -10.70 -4.35 -3.23
CA PHE A 34 -11.05 -5.76 -3.14
C PHE A 34 -10.02 -6.64 -3.84
N ASN A 35 -9.77 -7.82 -3.29
CA ASN A 35 -8.99 -8.86 -3.96
C ASN A 35 -9.84 -9.53 -5.06
N LYS A 36 -9.33 -9.63 -6.29
CA LYS A 36 -10.08 -10.22 -7.42
C LYS A 36 -10.29 -11.73 -7.31
N GLU A 37 -9.37 -12.44 -6.67
CA GLU A 37 -9.44 -13.89 -6.55
C GLU A 37 -10.47 -14.31 -5.50
N THR A 38 -10.47 -13.63 -4.35
CA THR A 38 -11.36 -13.96 -3.22
C THR A 38 -12.67 -13.16 -3.24
N ASN A 39 -12.69 -12.02 -3.94
CA ASN A 39 -13.79 -11.05 -3.92
C ASN A 39 -14.10 -10.52 -2.50
N GLU A 40 -13.07 -10.48 -1.65
CA GLU A 40 -13.12 -9.95 -0.30
C GLU A 40 -12.42 -8.58 -0.22
N GLU A 41 -12.84 -7.76 0.75
CA GLU A 41 -12.20 -6.47 1.02
C GLU A 41 -10.73 -6.68 1.37
N HIS A 42 -9.86 -5.84 0.80
CA HIS A 42 -8.46 -5.84 1.16
C HIS A 42 -8.29 -5.21 2.54
N ILE A 43 -7.73 -6.00 3.46
CA ILE A 43 -7.45 -5.59 4.82
C ILE A 43 -5.97 -5.23 4.95
N CYS A 44 -5.70 -4.03 5.47
CA CYS A 44 -4.36 -3.58 5.80
C CYS A 44 -3.70 -4.58 6.76
N PRO A 45 -2.55 -5.19 6.42
CA PRO A 45 -1.92 -6.20 7.26
C PRO A 45 -1.43 -5.64 8.60
N MET A 46 -1.16 -4.33 8.67
CA MET A 46 -0.67 -3.63 9.85
C MET A 46 -1.84 -3.29 10.79
N THR A 47 -2.80 -2.48 10.32
CA THR A 47 -3.89 -1.96 11.17
C THR A 47 -5.09 -2.87 11.31
N LYS A 48 -5.21 -3.91 10.46
CA LYS A 48 -6.40 -4.78 10.34
C LYS A 48 -7.68 -4.06 9.92
N GLU A 49 -7.55 -2.88 9.32
CA GLU A 49 -8.65 -2.09 8.78
C GLU A 49 -8.74 -2.24 7.26
N THR A 50 -9.92 -1.97 6.70
CA THR A 50 -10.12 -1.89 5.25
C THR A 50 -9.29 -0.78 4.62
N VAL A 51 -8.83 -1.01 3.39
CA VAL A 51 -8.08 0.00 2.62
C VAL A 51 -8.97 0.70 1.61
N SER A 52 -8.96 2.04 1.65
CA SER A 52 -9.56 2.89 0.62
C SER A 52 -8.51 3.44 -0.32
N ILE A 53 -8.82 3.50 -1.61
CA ILE A 53 -7.90 4.00 -2.65
C ILE A 53 -7.35 5.40 -2.36
N LYS A 54 -8.14 6.27 -1.73
CA LYS A 54 -7.75 7.64 -1.39
C LYS A 54 -6.52 7.68 -0.47
N ASN A 55 -6.45 6.70 0.43
CA ASN A 55 -5.37 6.58 1.41
C ASN A 55 -4.57 5.30 1.19
N ALA A 56 -4.56 4.77 -0.03
CA ALA A 56 -3.80 3.57 -0.34
C ALA A 56 -2.37 3.92 -0.75
N SER A 57 -1.43 3.20 -0.15
CA SER A 57 -0.03 3.13 -0.59
C SER A 57 0.33 1.69 -0.90
N ILE A 58 1.16 1.50 -1.92
CA ILE A 58 1.80 0.23 -2.23
C ILE A 58 3.24 0.32 -1.72
N LEU A 59 3.64 -0.63 -0.88
CA LEU A 59 4.97 -0.60 -0.29
C LEU A 59 6.05 -0.89 -1.35
N PRO A 60 7.16 -0.12 -1.39
CA PRO A 60 8.24 -0.36 -2.35
C PRO A 60 8.81 -1.78 -2.24
N GLY A 61 9.06 -2.42 -3.39
CA GLY A 61 9.59 -3.78 -3.45
C GLY A 61 8.61 -4.88 -3.01
N SER A 62 7.33 -4.54 -2.84
CA SER A 62 6.29 -5.41 -2.32
C SER A 62 5.00 -5.27 -3.13
N THR A 63 4.10 -6.25 -2.98
CA THR A 63 2.71 -6.18 -3.47
C THR A 63 1.73 -5.80 -2.36
N VAL A 64 2.25 -5.45 -1.18
CA VAL A 64 1.44 -5.13 -0.01
C VAL A 64 0.85 -3.73 -0.14
N ILE A 65 -0.47 -3.68 -0.08
CA ILE A 65 -1.27 -2.45 -0.07
C ILE A 65 -1.63 -2.11 1.39
N ILE A 66 -1.43 -0.86 1.78
CA ILE A 66 -1.65 -0.37 3.15
C ILE A 66 -2.49 0.91 3.17
N ASN A 67 -3.06 1.22 4.33
CA ASN A 67 -3.56 2.55 4.64
C ASN A 67 -2.38 3.50 4.95
N THR A 68 -2.26 4.61 4.25
CA THR A 68 -1.22 5.64 4.44
C THR A 68 -1.52 6.52 5.66
N THR A 69 -1.55 5.93 6.85
CA THR A 69 -1.62 6.66 8.12
C THR A 69 -0.25 6.73 8.77
N GLU A 70 -0.02 7.73 9.63
CA GLU A 70 1.23 7.84 10.40
C GLU A 70 1.53 6.57 11.20
N LEU A 71 0.48 5.96 11.76
CA LEU A 71 0.59 4.70 12.49
C LEU A 71 1.06 3.55 11.59
N THR A 72 0.40 3.35 10.44
CA THR A 72 0.76 2.27 9.52
C THR A 72 2.18 2.43 8.97
N LEU A 73 2.59 3.66 8.65
CA LEU A 73 3.94 3.95 8.18
C LEU A 73 4.96 3.69 9.30
N SER A 74 4.65 4.11 10.53
CA SER A 74 5.53 3.85 11.69
C SER A 74 5.71 2.34 11.94
N GLU A 75 4.62 1.56 11.92
CA GLU A 75 4.68 0.10 12.05
C GLU A 75 5.49 -0.52 10.92
N TYR A 76 5.26 -0.10 9.66
CA TYR A 76 6.03 -0.57 8.52
C TYR A 76 7.54 -0.29 8.66
N PHE A 77 7.92 0.94 9.04
CA PHE A 77 9.32 1.30 9.19
C PHE A 77 10.02 0.48 10.29
N MET A 78 9.35 0.28 11.43
CA MET A 78 9.87 -0.59 12.49
C MET A 78 10.12 -2.01 11.98
N ASP A 79 9.13 -2.59 11.30
CA ASP A 79 9.19 -3.95 10.75
C ASP A 79 10.30 -4.09 9.66
N TYR A 80 10.50 -3.04 8.87
CA TYR A 80 11.55 -2.96 7.86
C TYR A 80 12.95 -2.84 8.48
N PHE A 81 13.13 -1.98 9.49
CA PHE A 81 14.41 -1.82 10.19
C PHE A 81 14.82 -3.09 10.94
N GLU A 82 13.88 -3.79 11.57
CA GLU A 82 14.17 -5.08 12.23
C GLU A 82 14.66 -6.14 11.23
N LYS A 83 14.10 -6.17 10.01
CA LYS A 83 14.52 -7.10 8.95
C LYS A 83 15.89 -6.75 8.37
N LEU A 84 16.30 -5.48 8.38
CA LEU A 84 17.62 -5.06 7.89
C LEU A 84 18.75 -5.35 8.90
N LEU A 85 18.42 -5.45 10.19
CA LEU A 85 19.38 -5.67 11.27
C LEU A 85 19.61 -7.16 11.58
N ASN A 86 18.86 -8.07 10.96
CA ASN A 86 18.99 -9.53 11.07
C ASN A 86 19.40 -10.17 9.75
#